data_AF-A0A7M1R1P9-F1
#
_entry.id   AF-A0A7M1R1P9-F1
#
_cell.length_a   1.000
_cell.length_b   1.000
_cell.length_c   1.000
_cell.angle_alpha   90.00
_cell.angle_beta   90.00
_cell.angle_gamma   90.00
#
_symmetry.space_group_name_H-M   'P 1'
#
loop_
_entity.id
_entity.type
_entity.pdbx_description
1 polymer ?
#
loop_
_entity_poly.entity_id
_entity_poly.type
_entity_poly.pdbx_seq_one_letter_code
_entity_poly.pdbx_strand_id
1 'polypeptide(L)'
;MDTPHPGANSGGEVRAGGEAQAGTAHAGGEARFSDVRRAIEHSQALPFTRIPPLSRGELIAFAAIVTVYAAGATFGRNDMKGIERSLLLLAIVGLVVFFVRRVRINGSMPRMRKAPREIKMAYLKFACLYFPLAIAGFAVANFAPMPWAWASIPGTFIGMLGTVWLYERWYYRAVAKVEARLS
;
A
#
# COMPACT_ATOMS: atom_id res chain seq x y z
N MET A 1 29.26 18.64 72.39
CA MET A 1 29.96 17.70 71.50
C MET A 1 30.70 18.51 70.47
N ASP A 2 31.97 18.19 70.36
CA ASP A 2 33.04 19.02 69.84
C ASP A 2 33.13 19.09 68.32
N THR A 3 33.50 20.31 67.92
CA THR A 3 34.30 20.80 66.80
C THR A 3 34.12 20.35 65.33
N PRO A 4 34.25 21.33 64.39
CA PRO A 4 34.27 21.14 62.95
C PRO A 4 35.69 20.82 62.43
N HIS A 5 35.79 20.32 61.20
CA HIS A 5 36.93 20.67 60.32
C HIS A 5 36.55 20.61 58.83
N PRO A 6 36.83 21.67 58.05
CA PRO A 6 36.77 21.68 56.59
C PRO A 6 38.08 21.16 56.01
N GLY A 7 38.00 20.09 55.22
CA GLY A 7 39.10 19.60 54.41
C GLY A 7 39.19 20.39 53.11
N ALA A 8 40.09 21.37 53.07
CA ALA A 8 40.58 21.97 51.85
C ALA A 8 41.27 20.88 51.02
N ASN A 9 40.77 20.61 49.80
CA ASN A 9 41.55 19.86 48.82
C ASN A 9 41.92 20.77 47.65
N SER A 10 43.22 20.94 47.55
CA SER A 10 44.00 21.79 46.68
C SER A 10 43.95 21.34 45.23
N GLY A 11 43.82 22.32 44.34
CA GLY A 11 44.72 22.45 43.19
C GLY A 11 44.77 21.27 42.22
N GLY A 12 43.65 20.99 41.55
CA GLY A 12 43.64 20.22 40.31
C GLY A 12 43.92 21.14 39.12
N GLU A 13 45.18 21.13 38.69
CA GLU A 13 45.77 21.70 37.48
C GLU A 13 44.81 21.78 36.27
N VAL A 14 44.32 22.99 35.97
CA VAL A 14 43.60 23.29 34.73
C VAL A 14 44.63 23.37 33.60
N ARG A 15 44.95 22.21 33.00
CA ARG A 15 45.67 22.18 31.72
C ARG A 15 44.75 22.69 30.63
N ALA A 16 44.97 23.94 30.24
CA ALA A 16 44.54 24.50 28.97
C ALA A 16 45.26 23.76 27.82
N GLY A 17 44.70 22.61 27.42
CA GLY A 17 44.99 21.92 26.17
C GLY A 17 43.88 22.24 25.17
N GLY A 18 43.75 23.53 24.83
CA GLY A 18 42.81 23.99 23.81
C GLY A 18 43.48 23.94 22.45
N GLU A 19 43.43 22.80 21.77
CA GLU A 19 43.58 22.71 20.32
C GLU A 19 43.22 21.29 19.87
N ALA A 20 42.43 21.18 18.80
CA ALA A 20 41.99 19.95 18.12
C ALA A 20 40.87 19.12 18.78
N GLN A 21 39.62 19.62 18.76
CA GLN A 21 38.45 18.72 18.73
C GLN A 21 37.17 19.31 18.09
N ALA A 22 37.29 20.33 17.24
CA ALA A 22 36.13 20.88 16.52
C ALA A 22 35.72 20.09 15.26
N GLY A 23 36.59 19.17 14.77
CA GLY A 23 36.36 18.43 13.51
C GLY A 23 35.56 17.13 13.65
N THR A 24 35.47 16.54 14.84
CA THR A 24 34.82 15.22 15.05
C THR A 24 33.36 15.33 15.51
N ALA A 25 32.96 16.46 16.09
CA ALA A 25 31.58 16.68 16.53
C ALA A 25 30.59 16.78 15.35
N HIS A 26 31.01 17.38 14.23
CA HIS A 26 30.17 17.48 13.03
C HIS A 26 29.98 16.13 12.32
N ALA A 27 31.04 15.32 12.18
CA ALA A 27 30.95 13.99 11.57
C ALA A 27 30.13 13.00 12.43
N GLY A 28 30.23 13.07 13.76
CA GLY A 28 29.41 12.25 14.67
C GLY A 28 27.93 12.64 14.68
N GLY A 29 27.62 13.92 14.43
CA GLY A 29 26.25 14.41 14.27
C GLY A 29 25.60 13.90 12.99
N GLU A 30 26.28 14.03 11.85
CA GLU A 30 25.76 13.58 10.54
C GLU A 30 25.48 12.07 10.50
N ALA A 31 26.37 11.26 11.08
CA ALA A 31 26.15 9.82 11.21
C ALA A 31 24.87 9.52 12.02
N ARG A 32 24.68 10.15 13.19
CA ARG A 32 23.46 9.99 14.00
C ARG A 32 22.20 10.47 13.28
N PHE A 33 22.25 11.58 12.54
CA PHE A 33 21.10 12.05 11.77
C PHE A 33 20.74 11.10 10.63
N SER A 34 21.73 10.49 9.97
CA SER A 34 21.50 9.49 8.93
C SER A 34 20.85 8.22 9.49
N ASP A 35 21.30 7.75 10.66
CA ASP A 35 20.73 6.58 11.34
C ASP A 35 19.28 6.83 11.78
N VAL A 36 19.01 8.00 12.38
CA VAL A 36 17.64 8.40 12.76
C VAL A 36 16.73 8.50 11.55
N ARG A 37 17.21 9.08 10.44
CA ARG A 37 16.45 9.16 9.19
C ARG A 37 16.13 7.76 8.63
N ARG A 38 17.11 6.85 8.65
CA ARG A 38 16.93 5.46 8.21
C ARG A 38 15.94 4.70 9.08
N ALA A 39 16.00 4.89 10.39
CA ALA A 39 15.03 4.30 11.34
C ALA A 39 13.60 4.83 11.11
N ILE A 40 13.45 6.13 10.84
CA ILE A 40 12.16 6.73 10.49
C ILE A 40 11.64 6.16 9.17
N GLU A 41 12.47 6.10 8.13
CA GLU A 41 12.10 5.53 6.82
C GLU A 41 11.69 4.05 6.95
N HIS A 42 12.43 3.27 7.72
CA HIS A 42 12.10 1.87 8.02
C HIS A 42 10.73 1.77 8.73
N SER A 43 10.51 2.55 9.79
CA SER A 43 9.24 2.56 10.54
C SER A 43 8.04 2.94 9.67
N GLN A 44 8.24 3.83 8.69
CA GLN A 44 7.20 4.25 7.75
C GLN A 44 6.94 3.23 6.64
N ALA A 45 7.94 2.42 6.29
CA ALA A 45 7.84 1.38 5.26
C ALA A 45 7.20 0.09 5.78
N LEU A 46 7.41 -0.27 7.05
CA LEU A 46 6.93 -1.52 7.67
C LEU A 46 5.43 -1.84 7.41
N PRO A 47 4.49 -0.88 7.50
CA PRO A 47 3.08 -1.17 7.23
C PRO A 47 2.79 -1.60 5.78
N PHE A 48 3.65 -1.20 4.84
CA PHE A 48 3.49 -1.52 3.41
C PHE A 48 4.15 -2.86 3.05
N THR A 49 5.27 -3.20 3.69
CA THR A 49 5.98 -4.46 3.39
C THR A 49 5.28 -5.68 3.98
N ARG A 50 4.49 -5.51 5.05
CA ARG A 50 3.78 -6.61 5.74
C ARG A 50 2.45 -7.03 5.11
N ILE A 51 2.02 -6.42 4.01
CA ILE A 51 0.72 -6.76 3.40
C ILE A 51 0.83 -8.14 2.74
N PRO A 52 0.05 -9.16 3.19
CA PRO A 52 0.10 -10.49 2.62
C PRO A 52 -0.49 -10.51 1.20
N PRO A 53 0.08 -11.32 0.29
CA PRO A 53 -0.43 -11.47 -1.06
C PRO A 53 -1.86 -11.99 -1.02
N LEU A 54 -2.67 -11.58 -1.98
CA LEU A 54 -3.98 -12.17 -2.17
C LEU A 54 -3.77 -13.63 -2.55
N SER A 55 -4.51 -14.50 -1.88
CA SER A 55 -4.61 -15.88 -2.32
C SER A 55 -5.25 -15.95 -3.70
N ARG A 56 -4.96 -17.01 -4.47
CA ARG A 56 -5.58 -17.23 -5.78
C ARG A 56 -7.11 -17.22 -5.72
N GLY A 57 -7.68 -17.76 -4.64
CA GLY A 57 -9.12 -17.73 -4.39
C GLY A 57 -9.66 -16.31 -4.18
N GLU A 58 -8.93 -15.46 -3.47
CA GLU A 58 -9.30 -14.05 -3.27
C GLU A 58 -9.23 -13.25 -4.57
N LEU A 59 -8.24 -13.52 -5.43
CA LEU A 59 -8.15 -12.91 -6.76
C LEU A 59 -9.36 -13.26 -7.64
N ILE A 60 -9.70 -14.55 -7.68
CA ILE A 60 -10.85 -15.04 -8.45
C ILE A 60 -12.16 -14.45 -7.90
N ALA A 61 -12.34 -14.44 -6.57
CA ALA A 61 -13.52 -13.89 -5.93
C ALA A 61 -13.66 -12.39 -6.21
N PHE A 62 -12.58 -11.61 -6.12
CA PHE A 62 -12.58 -10.19 -6.44
C PHE A 62 -12.95 -9.94 -7.91
N ALA A 63 -12.32 -10.66 -8.84
CA ALA A 63 -12.63 -10.56 -10.26
C ALA A 63 -14.10 -10.91 -10.54
N ALA A 64 -14.65 -11.94 -9.89
CA ALA A 64 -16.04 -12.33 -10.03
C ALA A 64 -16.99 -11.23 -9.54
N ILE A 65 -16.74 -10.68 -8.35
CA ILE A 65 -17.56 -9.59 -7.77
C ILE A 65 -17.59 -8.37 -8.70
N VAL A 66 -16.42 -7.93 -9.19
CA VAL A 66 -16.33 -6.77 -10.09
C VAL A 66 -17.00 -7.06 -11.44
N THR A 67 -16.89 -8.29 -11.93
CA THR A 67 -17.56 -8.70 -13.17
C THR A 67 -19.07 -8.67 -13.01
N VAL A 68 -19.61 -9.16 -11.89
CA VAL A 68 -21.06 -9.10 -11.61
C VAL A 68 -21.53 -7.65 -11.52
N TYR A 69 -20.74 -6.78 -10.87
CA TYR A 69 -21.04 -5.35 -10.81
C TYR A 69 -21.08 -4.70 -12.20
N ALA A 70 -20.09 -4.99 -13.06
CA ALA A 70 -20.03 -4.47 -14.42
C ALA A 70 -21.14 -5.05 -15.32
N ALA A 71 -21.49 -6.32 -15.14
CA ALA A 71 -22.51 -7.02 -15.91
C ALA A 71 -23.94 -6.59 -15.57
N GLY A 72 -24.17 -5.94 -14.42
CA GLY A 72 -25.48 -5.42 -14.04
C GLY A 72 -26.13 -4.57 -15.15
N ALA A 73 -25.33 -3.71 -15.80
CA ALA A 73 -25.79 -2.87 -16.91
C ALA A 73 -26.35 -3.66 -18.11
N THR A 74 -25.89 -4.90 -18.31
CA THR A 74 -26.31 -5.76 -19.43
C THR A 74 -27.68 -6.41 -19.16
N PHE A 75 -28.03 -6.68 -17.89
CA PHE A 75 -29.27 -7.36 -17.51
C PHE A 75 -30.50 -6.44 -17.53
N GLY A 76 -30.32 -5.13 -17.36
CA GLY A 76 -31.42 -4.15 -17.35
C GLY A 76 -32.22 -4.06 -18.65
N ARG A 77 -31.71 -4.62 -19.76
CA ARG A 77 -32.36 -4.63 -21.08
C ARG A 77 -33.41 -5.73 -21.27
N ASN A 78 -33.41 -6.79 -20.46
CA ASN A 78 -34.19 -8.01 -20.72
C ASN A 78 -35.34 -8.26 -19.73
N ASP A 79 -35.91 -7.22 -19.11
CA ASP A 79 -36.94 -7.30 -18.05
C ASP A 79 -36.55 -8.12 -16.80
N MET A 80 -35.30 -8.60 -16.71
CA MET A 80 -34.76 -9.34 -15.55
C MET A 80 -34.26 -8.42 -14.42
N LYS A 81 -34.92 -7.27 -14.21
CA LYS A 81 -34.51 -6.25 -13.23
C LYS A 81 -34.40 -6.80 -11.80
N GLY A 82 -35.22 -7.81 -11.45
CA GLY A 82 -35.14 -8.47 -10.14
C GLY A 82 -33.86 -9.28 -9.95
N ILE A 83 -33.43 -10.03 -10.97
CA ILE A 83 -32.20 -10.83 -10.93
C ILE A 83 -30.98 -9.90 -10.90
N GLU A 84 -30.99 -8.85 -11.73
CA GLU A 84 -29.94 -7.83 -11.75
C GLU A 84 -29.72 -7.21 -10.36
N ARG A 85 -30.79 -6.74 -9.71
CA ARG A 85 -30.71 -6.13 -8.36
C ARG A 85 -30.19 -7.11 -7.32
N SER A 86 -30.60 -8.38 -7.40
CA SER A 86 -30.17 -9.44 -6.48
C SER A 86 -28.68 -9.74 -6.64
N LEU A 87 -28.20 -9.83 -7.89
CA LEU A 87 -26.78 -10.03 -8.21
C LEU A 87 -25.93 -8.82 -7.79
N LEU A 88 -26.42 -7.61 -8.02
CA LEU A 88 -25.73 -6.38 -7.60
C LEU A 88 -25.63 -6.31 -6.08
N LEU A 89 -26.72 -6.61 -5.36
CA LEU A 89 -26.71 -6.67 -3.90
C LEU A 89 -25.71 -7.71 -3.39
N LEU A 90 -25.71 -8.91 -3.98
CA LEU A 90 -24.76 -9.96 -3.64
C LEU A 90 -23.31 -9.53 -3.89
N ALA A 91 -23.04 -8.84 -5.00
CA ALA A 91 -21.72 -8.29 -5.31
C ALA A 91 -21.29 -7.23 -4.30
N ILE A 92 -22.18 -6.31 -3.93
CA ILE A 92 -21.91 -5.29 -2.89
C ILE A 92 -21.61 -5.95 -1.55
N VAL A 93 -22.42 -6.92 -1.12
CA VAL A 93 -22.18 -7.67 0.12
C VAL A 93 -20.84 -8.40 0.06
N GLY A 94 -20.55 -9.08 -1.05
CA GLY A 94 -19.26 -9.76 -1.27
C GLY A 94 -18.08 -8.79 -1.19
N LEU A 95 -18.21 -7.61 -1.79
CA LEU A 95 -17.19 -6.56 -1.75
C LEU A 95 -16.98 -6.05 -0.32
N VAL A 96 -18.05 -5.79 0.43
CA VAL A 96 -17.98 -5.37 1.83
C VAL A 96 -17.31 -6.44 2.69
N VAL A 97 -17.71 -7.71 2.57
CA VAL A 97 -17.10 -8.83 3.31
C VAL A 97 -15.62 -8.95 2.96
N PHE A 98 -15.27 -8.84 1.68
CA PHE A 98 -13.89 -8.85 1.20
C PHE A 98 -13.07 -7.71 1.83
N PHE A 99 -13.58 -6.47 1.80
CA PHE A 99 -12.90 -5.32 2.39
C PHE A 99 -12.76 -5.44 3.90
N VAL A 100 -13.82 -5.83 4.61
CA VAL A 100 -13.77 -6.05 6.07
C VAL A 100 -12.73 -7.10 6.43
N ARG A 101 -12.70 -8.22 5.69
CA ARG A 101 -11.69 -9.28 5.90
C ARG A 101 -10.28 -8.76 5.62
N ARG A 102 -10.05 -8.02 4.53
CA ARG A 102 -8.72 -7.47 4.21
C ARG A 102 -8.28 -6.40 5.20
N VAL A 103 -9.19 -5.55 5.69
CA VAL A 103 -8.89 -4.58 6.75
C VAL A 103 -8.57 -5.31 8.06
N ARG A 104 -9.28 -6.39 8.41
CA ARG A 104 -8.92 -7.18 9.61
C ARG A 104 -7.53 -7.83 9.50
N ILE A 105 -7.17 -8.36 8.34
CA ILE A 105 -5.87 -9.00 8.10
C ILE A 105 -4.74 -7.95 8.07
N ASN A 106 -4.96 -6.82 7.40
CA ASN A 106 -3.94 -5.80 7.19
C ASN A 106 -3.86 -4.78 8.34
N GLY A 107 -4.82 -4.79 9.26
CA GLY A 107 -5.04 -3.71 10.22
C GLY A 107 -5.54 -2.44 9.55
N SER A 108 -5.06 -1.28 9.99
CA SER A 108 -5.40 0.00 9.35
C SER A 108 -4.68 0.16 8.01
N MET A 109 -5.40 0.58 6.96
CA MET A 109 -4.76 0.96 5.70
C MET A 109 -3.72 2.08 5.94
N PRO A 110 -2.44 1.84 5.62
CA PRO A 110 -1.42 2.84 5.88
C PRO A 110 -1.63 4.07 5.01
N ARG A 111 -1.34 5.25 5.55
CA ARG A 111 -1.54 6.53 4.85
C ARG A 111 -0.62 6.58 3.62
N MET A 112 -1.20 6.49 2.42
CA MET A 112 -0.46 6.50 1.14
C MET A 112 0.49 7.70 0.97
N ARG A 113 0.18 8.85 1.59
CA ARG A 113 1.07 10.01 1.59
C ARG A 113 2.47 9.69 2.17
N LYS A 114 2.55 8.80 3.16
CA LYS A 114 3.79 8.34 3.81
C LYS A 114 4.44 7.13 3.12
N ALA A 115 3.84 6.59 2.06
CA ALA A 115 4.40 5.44 1.37
C ALA A 115 5.73 5.77 0.68
N PRO A 116 6.69 4.82 0.64
CA PRO A 116 7.89 4.92 -0.19
C PRO A 116 7.55 5.19 -1.66
N ARG A 117 8.47 5.84 -2.38
CA ARG A 117 8.26 6.22 -3.80
C ARG A 117 8.00 5.00 -4.68
N GLU A 118 8.64 3.88 -4.39
CA GLU A 118 8.51 2.62 -5.13
C GLU A 118 7.08 2.08 -5.05
N ILE A 119 6.50 2.09 -3.85
CA ILE A 119 5.12 1.66 -3.60
C ILE A 119 4.14 2.62 -4.29
N LYS A 120 4.36 3.94 -4.17
CA LYS A 120 3.55 4.94 -4.88
C LYS A 120 3.54 4.73 -6.39
N MET A 121 4.70 4.42 -6.98
CA MET A 121 4.80 4.12 -8.41
C MET A 121 4.05 2.84 -8.78
N ALA A 122 4.06 1.80 -7.94
CA ALA A 122 3.28 0.58 -8.19
C ALA A 122 1.77 0.89 -8.20
N TYR A 123 1.28 1.67 -7.24
CA TYR A 123 -0.10 2.13 -7.22
C TYR A 123 -0.46 3.03 -8.40
N LEU A 124 0.44 3.94 -8.80
CA LEU A 124 0.21 4.80 -9.96
C LEU A 124 0.10 3.98 -11.25
N LYS A 125 0.98 2.98 -11.44
CA LYS A 125 0.90 2.06 -12.58
C LYS A 125 -0.41 1.28 -12.59
N PHE A 126 -0.85 0.81 -11.42
CA PHE A 126 -2.14 0.15 -11.29
C PHE A 126 -3.30 1.09 -11.63
N ALA A 127 -3.32 2.30 -11.09
CA ALA A 127 -4.34 3.29 -11.42
C ALA A 127 -4.37 3.60 -12.93
N CYS A 128 -3.20 3.83 -13.53
CA CYS A 128 -3.08 4.09 -14.97
C CYS A 128 -3.50 2.90 -15.84
N LEU A 129 -3.46 1.67 -15.34
CA LEU A 129 -3.94 0.49 -16.05
C LEU A 129 -5.44 0.26 -15.81
N TYR A 130 -5.86 0.34 -14.54
CA TYR A 130 -7.21 0.06 -14.08
C TYR A 130 -8.22 1.08 -14.60
N PHE A 131 -7.93 2.39 -14.51
CA PHE A 131 -8.89 3.42 -14.92
C PHE A 131 -9.26 3.32 -16.41
N PRO A 132 -8.30 3.24 -17.36
CA PRO A 132 -8.63 3.07 -18.76
C PRO A 132 -9.36 1.76 -19.04
N LEU A 133 -8.98 0.64 -18.40
CA LEU A 133 -9.68 -0.64 -18.57
C LEU A 133 -11.10 -0.59 -18.03
N ALA A 134 -11.33 0.05 -16.89
CA ALA A 134 -12.65 0.23 -16.31
C ALA A 134 -13.53 1.13 -17.20
N ILE A 135 -12.98 2.24 -17.71
CA ILE A 135 -13.70 3.13 -18.62
C ILE A 135 -14.00 2.42 -19.94
N ALA A 136 -13.03 1.70 -20.52
CA ALA A 136 -13.23 0.94 -21.75
C ALA A 136 -14.26 -0.18 -21.57
N GLY A 137 -14.18 -0.94 -20.48
CA GLY A 137 -15.17 -1.97 -20.15
C GLY A 137 -16.57 -1.40 -19.98
N PHE A 138 -16.70 -0.28 -19.26
CA PHE A 138 -17.97 0.44 -19.12
C PHE A 138 -18.51 0.94 -20.47
N ALA A 139 -17.64 1.54 -21.30
CA ALA A 139 -18.04 2.07 -22.59
C ALA A 139 -18.49 0.96 -23.55
N VAL A 140 -17.76 -0.15 -23.59
CA VAL A 140 -18.14 -1.33 -24.39
C VAL A 140 -19.46 -1.91 -23.91
N ALA A 141 -19.67 -2.04 -22.60
CA ALA A 141 -20.92 -2.58 -22.06
C ALA A 141 -22.15 -1.71 -22.40
N ASN A 142 -21.99 -0.39 -22.39
CA ASN A 142 -23.11 0.54 -22.59
C ASN A 142 -23.34 0.91 -24.06
N PHE A 143 -22.27 1.09 -24.85
CA PHE A 143 -22.33 1.74 -26.16
C PHE A 143 -21.94 0.84 -27.34
N ALA A 144 -21.36 -0.35 -27.14
CA ALA A 144 -21.01 -1.21 -28.28
C ALA A 144 -22.26 -1.86 -28.89
N PRO A 145 -22.43 -1.82 -30.23
CA PRO A 145 -23.55 -2.50 -30.91
C PRO A 145 -23.50 -4.02 -30.68
N MET A 146 -24.66 -4.58 -30.35
CA MET A 146 -24.89 -5.90 -29.73
C MET A 146 -24.90 -7.08 -30.73
N PRO A 147 -23.75 -7.72 -30.99
CA PRO A 147 -23.74 -9.20 -30.98
C PRO A 147 -22.96 -9.80 -29.80
N TRP A 148 -22.05 -9.03 -29.20
CA TRP A 148 -21.00 -9.54 -28.32
C TRP A 148 -21.17 -9.12 -26.85
N ALA A 149 -22.35 -8.63 -26.46
CA ALA A 149 -22.59 -8.17 -25.09
C ALA A 149 -22.32 -9.27 -24.05
N TRP A 150 -22.59 -10.53 -24.39
CA TRP A 150 -22.24 -11.69 -23.56
C TRP A 150 -20.72 -11.92 -23.45
N ALA A 151 -19.93 -11.57 -24.46
CA ALA A 151 -18.47 -11.67 -24.46
C ALA A 151 -17.80 -10.59 -23.58
N SER A 152 -18.52 -9.49 -23.30
CA SER A 152 -18.03 -8.44 -22.39
C SER A 152 -17.84 -8.94 -20.95
N ILE A 153 -18.63 -9.92 -20.51
CA ILE A 153 -18.57 -10.50 -19.17
C ILE A 153 -17.26 -11.28 -18.95
N PRO A 154 -16.93 -12.33 -19.75
CA PRO A 154 -15.66 -13.03 -19.60
C PRO A 154 -14.46 -12.12 -19.91
N GLY A 155 -14.60 -11.17 -20.85
CA GLY A 155 -13.57 -10.17 -21.12
C GLY A 155 -13.26 -9.28 -19.92
N THR A 156 -14.31 -8.79 -19.23
CA THR A 156 -14.16 -7.99 -18.00
C THR A 156 -13.55 -8.83 -16.88
N PHE A 157 -13.97 -10.08 -16.72
CA PHE A 157 -13.41 -10.99 -15.73
C PHE A 157 -11.90 -11.22 -15.95
N ILE A 158 -11.51 -11.61 -17.17
CA ILE A 158 -10.11 -11.87 -17.52
C ILE A 158 -9.28 -10.59 -17.40
N GLY A 159 -9.81 -9.45 -17.88
CA GLY A 159 -9.16 -8.15 -17.79
C GLY A 159 -8.92 -7.73 -16.33
N MET A 160 -9.92 -7.89 -15.47
CA MET A 160 -9.81 -7.57 -14.05
C MET A 160 -8.83 -8.50 -13.35
N LEU A 161 -8.92 -9.81 -13.59
CA LEU A 161 -8.00 -10.79 -13.03
C LEU A 161 -6.55 -10.48 -13.43
N GLY A 162 -6.30 -10.19 -14.71
CA GLY A 162 -4.97 -9.80 -15.21
C GLY A 162 -4.47 -8.49 -14.60
N THR A 163 -5.35 -7.51 -14.44
CA THR A 163 -5.01 -6.20 -13.83
C THR A 163 -4.60 -6.36 -12.38
N VAL A 164 -5.35 -7.12 -11.58
CA VAL A 164 -5.02 -7.36 -10.18
C VAL A 164 -3.74 -8.20 -10.07
N TRP A 165 -3.57 -9.22 -10.90
CA TRP A 165 -2.34 -10.03 -10.94
C TRP A 165 -1.09 -9.19 -11.28
N LEU A 166 -1.19 -8.31 -12.27
CA LEU A 166 -0.11 -7.38 -12.61
C LEU A 166 0.21 -6.42 -11.47
N TYR A 167 -0.83 -5.89 -10.81
CA TYR A 167 -0.67 -5.05 -9.63
C TYR A 167 0.10 -5.77 -8.53
N GLU A 168 -0.30 -6.99 -8.17
CA GLU A 168 0.43 -7.76 -7.16
C GLU A 168 1.90 -7.93 -7.55
N ARG A 169 2.17 -8.30 -8.81
CA ARG A 169 3.53 -8.46 -9.29
C ARG A 169 4.35 -7.17 -9.19
N TRP A 170 3.77 -6.02 -9.52
CA TRP A 170 4.45 -4.72 -9.39
C TRP A 170 4.62 -4.31 -7.93
N TYR A 171 3.61 -4.56 -7.10
CA TYR A 171 3.62 -4.25 -5.68
C TYR A 171 4.72 -5.03 -4.95
N TYR A 172 4.77 -6.36 -5.10
CA TYR A 172 5.77 -7.19 -4.44
C TYR A 172 7.20 -6.91 -4.93
N ARG A 173 7.37 -6.55 -6.21
CA ARG A 173 8.66 -6.05 -6.70
C ARG A 173 9.06 -4.73 -6.05
N ALA A 174 8.10 -3.84 -5.81
CA ALA A 174 8.36 -2.58 -5.11
C ALA A 174 8.68 -2.83 -3.62
N VAL A 175 7.99 -3.75 -2.96
CA VAL A 175 8.27 -4.19 -1.60
C VAL A 175 9.70 -4.74 -1.49
N ALA A 176 10.09 -5.68 -2.35
CA ALA A 176 11.43 -6.26 -2.35
C ALA A 176 12.54 -5.20 -2.54
N LYS A 177 12.30 -4.18 -3.39
CA LYS A 177 13.24 -3.06 -3.55
C LYS A 177 13.35 -2.18 -2.30
N VAL A 178 12.23 -1.97 -1.60
CA VAL A 178 12.22 -1.21 -0.35
C VAL A 178 12.95 -1.99 0.74
N GLU A 179 12.71 -3.30 0.85
CA GLU A 179 13.40 -4.17 1.80
C GLU A 179 14.91 -4.21 1.54
N ALA A 180 15.34 -4.39 0.29
CA ALA A 180 16.76 -4.41 -0.07
C ALA A 180 17.50 -3.08 0.19
N ARG A 181 16.80 -1.94 0.23
CA ARG A 181 17.39 -0.64 0.60
C ARG A 181 17.53 -0.48 2.11
N LEU A 182 16.66 -1.16 2.87
CA LEU A 182 16.55 -1.03 4.31
C LEU A 182 17.38 -2.08 5.08
N SER A 183 17.68 -3.22 4.46
CA SER A 183 18.71 -4.18 4.90
C SER A 183 20.12 -3.61 4.73
#